data_AF-A0A969KJD4-F1
#
_entry.id   AF-A0A969KJD4-F1
#
_cell.length_a   1.000
_cell.length_b   1.000
_cell.length_c   1.000
_cell.angle_alpha   90.00
_cell.angle_beta   90.00
_cell.angle_gamma   90.00
#
_symmetry.space_group_name_H-M   'P 1'
#
loop_
_entity.id
_entity.type
_entity.pdbx_description
1 polymer ?
#
loop_
_entity_poly.entity_id
_entity_poly.type
_entity_poly.pdbx_seq_one_letter_code
_entity_poly.pdbx_strand_id
1 'polypeptide(L)'
;MTNAQITIREKKLGLLIRDARVAERRSIKECANAIGVKPGIFRAYEEGRRAPSLPELEALVYFLKISIFQFWGNETMSDAPPPMEVEDITQLIALRQRMVGALLRQERTNKNMSIRQVSADTGISQAKLKSYELGQRPISVPELESILVLLGVPMENFFDQSGPVGQWLNSQRAMQKFDELPEDMQSFVCQPVNRPYLELAMKLSSMSREKLRSVAEGLLDITL
;
A
#
# COMPACT_ATOMS: atom_id res chain seq x y z
N MET A 1 -18.15 31.74 -15.76
CA MET A 1 -18.78 31.48 -14.46
C MET A 1 -19.39 32.77 -13.93
N THR A 2 -20.59 32.73 -13.35
CA THR A 2 -21.20 33.90 -12.67
C THR A 2 -20.67 34.04 -11.24
N ASN A 3 -20.76 35.23 -10.64
CA ASN A 3 -20.35 35.43 -9.22
C ASN A 3 -21.06 34.45 -8.27
N ALA A 4 -22.32 34.11 -8.54
CA ALA A 4 -23.06 33.11 -7.77
C ALA A 4 -22.44 31.70 -7.89
N GLN A 5 -21.97 31.30 -9.07
CA GLN A 5 -21.28 30.01 -9.27
C GLN A 5 -19.94 29.95 -8.53
N ILE A 6 -19.21 31.07 -8.48
CA ILE A 6 -17.96 31.17 -7.71
C ILE A 6 -18.26 30.99 -6.22
N THR A 7 -19.24 31.70 -5.66
CA THR A 7 -19.59 31.56 -4.24
C THR A 7 -20.06 30.15 -3.88
N ILE A 8 -20.84 29.48 -4.73
CA ILE A 8 -21.23 28.08 -4.52
C ILE A 8 -19.99 27.18 -4.49
N ARG A 9 -19.04 27.42 -5.40
CA ARG A 9 -17.80 26.66 -5.46
C ARG A 9 -16.90 26.88 -4.25
N GLU A 10 -16.78 28.10 -3.74
CA GLU A 10 -16.04 28.43 -2.52
C GLU A 10 -16.60 27.68 -1.30
N LYS A 11 -17.93 27.61 -1.17
CA LYS A 11 -18.58 26.81 -0.11
C LYS A 11 -18.30 25.32 -0.26
N LYS A 12 -18.40 24.78 -1.48
CA LYS A 12 -18.07 23.36 -1.74
C LYS A 12 -16.61 23.07 -1.41
N LEU A 13 -15.69 23.97 -1.79
CA LEU A 13 -14.27 23.84 -1.49
C LEU A 13 -14.02 23.85 0.02
N GLY A 14 -14.67 24.76 0.76
CA GLY A 14 -14.59 24.81 2.22
C GLY A 14 -15.04 23.52 2.91
N LEU A 15 -16.14 22.92 2.44
CA LEU A 15 -16.60 21.60 2.91
C LEU A 15 -15.55 20.51 2.66
N LEU A 16 -15.01 20.43 1.44
CA LEU A 16 -13.98 19.45 1.10
C LEU A 16 -12.69 19.61 1.94
N ILE A 17 -12.28 20.87 2.23
CA ILE A 17 -11.14 21.16 3.11
C ILE A 17 -11.40 20.65 4.52
N ARG A 18 -12.61 20.89 5.04
CA ARG A 18 -13.02 20.43 6.36
C ARG A 18 -13.04 18.91 6.44
N ASP A 19 -13.62 18.26 5.44
CA ASP A 19 -13.72 16.80 5.37
C ASP A 19 -12.33 16.17 5.32
N ALA A 20 -11.45 16.66 4.45
CA ALA A 20 -10.06 16.21 4.37
C ALA A 20 -9.32 16.39 5.69
N ARG A 21 -9.48 17.55 6.35
CA ARG A 21 -8.85 17.79 7.66
C ARG A 21 -9.33 16.80 8.72
N VAL A 22 -10.64 16.54 8.77
CA VAL A 22 -11.24 15.64 9.77
C VAL A 22 -10.85 14.19 9.49
N ALA A 23 -10.84 13.76 8.23
CA ALA A 23 -10.39 12.43 7.82
C ALA A 23 -8.95 12.17 8.28
N GLU A 24 -8.07 13.15 8.12
CA GLU A 24 -6.67 13.09 8.56
C GLU A 24 -6.48 13.45 10.05
N ARG A 25 -7.58 13.60 10.80
CA ARG A 25 -7.61 13.85 12.26
C ARG A 25 -6.77 15.06 12.68
N ARG A 26 -6.71 16.10 11.84
CA ARG A 26 -5.95 17.33 12.11
C ARG A 26 -6.81 18.43 12.71
N SER A 27 -6.20 19.24 13.56
CA SER A 27 -6.81 20.46 14.09
C SER A 27 -6.69 21.64 13.11
N ILE A 28 -7.60 22.62 13.24
CA ILE A 28 -7.54 23.88 12.47
C ILE A 28 -6.19 24.57 12.66
N LYS A 29 -5.63 24.53 13.88
CA LYS A 29 -4.36 25.19 14.20
C LYS A 29 -3.19 24.55 13.46
N GLU A 30 -3.14 23.21 13.40
CA GLU A 30 -2.10 22.49 12.66
C GLU A 30 -2.15 22.82 11.17
N CYS A 31 -3.33 22.75 10.54
CA CYS A 31 -3.46 23.05 9.12
C CYS A 31 -3.17 24.51 8.79
N ALA A 32 -3.61 25.45 9.63
CA ALA A 32 -3.31 26.87 9.45
C ALA A 32 -1.80 27.14 9.51
N ASN A 33 -1.11 26.56 10.50
CA ASN A 33 0.34 26.67 10.63
C ASN A 33 1.07 26.04 9.43
N ALA A 34 0.60 24.89 8.95
CA ALA A 34 1.22 24.16 7.84
C ALA A 34 1.26 24.96 6.54
N ILE A 35 0.26 25.84 6.31
CA ILE A 35 0.17 26.68 5.11
C ILE A 35 0.51 28.15 5.38
N GLY A 36 1.00 28.48 6.58
CA GLY A 36 1.46 29.83 6.91
C GLY A 36 0.36 30.86 7.15
N VAL A 37 -0.86 30.45 7.51
CA VAL A 37 -1.99 31.35 7.79
C VAL A 37 -2.42 31.34 9.25
N LYS A 38 -3.19 32.35 9.67
CA LYS A 38 -3.79 32.40 11.01
C LYS A 38 -4.95 31.40 11.10
N PRO A 39 -5.21 30.75 12.26
CA PRO A 39 -6.34 29.83 12.44
C PRO A 39 -7.72 30.39 12.06
N GLY A 40 -7.93 31.70 12.27
CA GLY A 40 -9.18 32.36 11.86
C GLY A 40 -9.35 32.47 10.34
N ILE A 41 -8.25 32.60 9.59
CA ILE A 41 -8.27 32.58 8.12
C ILE A 41 -8.60 31.18 7.63
N PHE A 42 -7.95 30.16 8.20
CA PHE A 42 -8.23 28.77 7.85
C PHE A 42 -9.69 28.38 8.14
N ARG A 43 -10.25 28.82 9.28
CA ARG A 43 -11.66 28.63 9.58
C ARG A 43 -12.58 29.30 8.55
N ALA A 44 -12.22 30.49 8.07
CA ALA A 44 -12.96 31.17 7.00
C ALA A 44 -12.89 30.41 5.66
N TYR A 45 -11.81 29.66 5.40
CA TYR A 45 -11.72 28.73 4.27
C TYR A 45 -12.75 27.60 4.42
N GLU A 46 -12.80 26.91 5.56
CA GLU A 46 -13.76 25.81 5.80
C GLU A 46 -15.22 26.25 5.76
N GLU A 47 -15.50 27.48 6.18
CA GLU A 47 -16.85 28.06 6.14
C GLU A 47 -17.25 28.60 4.76
N GLY A 48 -16.34 28.57 3.77
CA GLY A 48 -16.57 29.09 2.43
C GLY A 48 -16.75 30.61 2.37
N ARG A 49 -16.29 31.34 3.39
CA ARG A 49 -16.29 32.82 3.41
C ARG A 49 -15.08 33.41 2.69
N ARG A 50 -14.02 32.60 2.55
CA ARG A 50 -12.82 32.86 1.75
C ARG A 50 -12.41 31.54 1.08
N ALA A 51 -11.58 31.61 0.06
CA ALA A 51 -10.92 30.45 -0.51
C ALA A 51 -9.40 30.58 -0.34
N PRO A 52 -8.68 29.46 -0.16
CA PRO A 52 -7.23 29.45 -0.29
C PRO A 52 -6.84 29.72 -1.74
N SER A 53 -5.67 30.33 -1.92
CA SER A 53 -4.95 30.32 -3.19
C SER A 53 -4.50 28.90 -3.55
N LEU A 54 -4.14 28.68 -4.82
CA LEU A 54 -3.64 27.37 -5.27
C LEU A 54 -2.39 26.92 -4.49
N PRO A 55 -1.36 27.76 -4.25
CA PRO A 55 -0.21 27.35 -3.43
C PRO A 55 -0.57 27.01 -1.98
N GLU A 56 -1.52 27.74 -1.37
CA GLU A 56 -2.01 27.39 -0.03
C GLU A 56 -2.73 26.04 -0.03
N LEU A 57 -3.50 25.74 -1.09
CA LEU A 57 -4.17 24.45 -1.24
C LEU A 57 -3.16 23.31 -1.49
N GLU A 58 -2.16 23.53 -2.35
CA GLU A 58 -1.08 22.58 -2.62
C GLU A 58 -0.27 22.26 -1.35
N ALA A 59 0.09 23.29 -0.57
CA ALA A 59 0.77 23.12 0.71
C ALA A 59 -0.10 22.34 1.71
N LEU A 60 -1.41 22.61 1.75
CA LEU A 60 -2.34 21.87 2.59
C LEU A 60 -2.40 20.39 2.18
N VAL A 61 -2.53 20.12 0.88
CA VAL A 61 -2.55 18.76 0.31
C VAL A 61 -1.27 18.01 0.67
N TYR A 62 -0.11 18.66 0.50
CA TYR A 62 1.18 18.08 0.84
C TYR A 62 1.32 17.76 2.34
N PHE A 63 0.79 18.63 3.20
CA PHE A 63 0.77 18.43 4.65
C PHE A 63 -0.17 17.29 5.07
N LEU A 64 -1.35 17.22 4.46
CA LEU A 64 -2.36 16.19 4.72
C LEU A 64 -2.06 14.85 4.03
N LYS A 65 -1.09 14.80 3.11
CA LYS A 65 -0.73 13.59 2.32
C LYS A 65 -1.91 13.03 1.51
N ILE A 66 -2.74 13.93 1.00
CA ILE A 66 -3.90 13.60 0.15
C ILE A 66 -3.64 13.96 -1.32
N SER A 67 -4.58 13.65 -2.21
CA SER A 67 -4.49 14.01 -3.63
C SER A 67 -5.21 15.34 -3.91
N ILE A 68 -4.55 16.25 -4.63
CA ILE A 68 -5.14 17.56 -4.98
C ILE A 68 -6.43 17.42 -5.82
N PHE A 69 -6.56 16.35 -6.59
CA PHE A 69 -7.72 16.10 -7.45
C PHE A 69 -9.03 15.93 -6.66
N GLN A 70 -8.97 15.54 -5.39
CA GLN A 70 -10.14 15.42 -4.52
C GLN A 70 -10.92 16.74 -4.43
N PHE A 71 -10.26 17.88 -4.55
CA PHE A 71 -10.92 19.18 -4.49
C PHE A 71 -11.77 19.51 -5.72
N TRP A 72 -11.59 18.81 -6.84
CA TRP A 72 -12.34 18.99 -8.09
C TRP A 72 -13.43 17.92 -8.32
N GLY A 73 -13.50 16.90 -7.47
CA GLY A 73 -14.51 15.84 -7.53
C GLY A 73 -15.91 16.29 -7.09
N ASN A 74 -16.92 15.46 -7.40
CA ASN A 74 -18.28 15.58 -6.87
C ASN A 74 -18.51 14.74 -5.60
N GLU A 75 -17.53 13.94 -5.20
CA GLU A 75 -17.60 13.02 -4.07
C GLU A 75 -16.85 13.60 -2.87
N THR A 76 -17.44 13.48 -1.68
CA THR A 76 -16.80 13.82 -0.40
C THR A 76 -16.00 12.60 0.09
N MET A 77 -14.87 12.81 0.79
CA MET A 77 -14.04 11.71 1.31
C MET A 77 -14.75 10.76 2.30
N SER A 78 -15.98 11.07 2.71
CA SER A 78 -16.82 10.22 3.56
C SER A 78 -17.26 8.90 2.90
N ASP A 79 -16.94 8.67 1.62
CA ASP A 79 -17.18 7.41 0.91
C ASP A 79 -16.00 6.41 1.00
N ALA A 80 -14.93 6.76 1.72
CA ALA A 80 -13.87 5.78 2.02
C ALA A 80 -14.47 4.61 2.83
N PRO A 81 -14.10 3.35 2.55
CA PRO A 81 -14.56 2.21 3.33
C PRO A 81 -14.27 2.47 4.81
N PRO A 82 -15.24 2.21 5.71
CA PRO A 82 -14.99 2.36 7.14
C PRO A 82 -13.78 1.52 7.54
N PRO A 83 -12.96 1.98 8.50
CA PRO A 83 -11.90 1.17 9.06
C PRO A 83 -12.44 -0.20 9.47
N MET A 84 -11.64 -1.26 9.29
CA MET A 84 -11.99 -2.59 9.77
C MET A 84 -12.29 -2.55 11.27
N GLU A 85 -13.43 -3.11 11.69
CA GLU A 85 -13.82 -3.14 13.09
C GLU A 85 -12.82 -3.95 13.93
N VAL A 86 -12.72 -3.64 15.23
CA VAL A 86 -11.70 -4.24 16.12
C VAL A 86 -11.89 -5.76 16.26
N GLU A 87 -13.13 -6.23 16.27
CA GLU A 87 -13.49 -7.64 16.30
C GLU A 87 -12.96 -8.40 15.07
N ASP A 88 -13.07 -7.82 13.87
CA ASP A 88 -12.60 -8.42 12.61
C ASP A 88 -11.07 -8.53 12.59
N ILE A 89 -10.37 -7.52 13.12
CA ILE A 89 -8.90 -7.53 13.25
C ILE A 89 -8.45 -8.66 14.17
N THR A 90 -9.14 -8.85 15.29
CA THR A 90 -8.77 -9.88 16.28
C THR A 90 -8.95 -11.29 15.69
N GLN A 91 -10.04 -11.53 14.96
CA GLN A 91 -10.27 -12.80 14.26
C GLN A 91 -9.23 -13.05 13.17
N LEU A 92 -8.88 -12.00 12.40
CA LEU A 92 -7.82 -12.07 11.40
C LEU A 92 -6.49 -12.47 12.02
N ILE A 93 -6.07 -11.83 13.13
CA ILE A 93 -4.82 -12.15 13.83
C ILE A 93 -4.82 -13.63 14.26
N ALA A 94 -5.91 -14.10 14.87
CA ALA A 94 -6.01 -15.49 15.33
C ALA A 94 -5.92 -16.49 14.17
N LEU A 95 -6.56 -16.20 13.03
CA LEU A 95 -6.45 -17.03 11.82
C LEU A 95 -5.01 -17.05 11.30
N ARG A 96 -4.36 -15.89 11.18
CA ARG A 96 -2.98 -15.79 10.70
C ARG A 96 -1.99 -16.49 11.61
N GLN A 97 -2.20 -16.43 12.93
CA GLN A 97 -1.38 -17.15 13.89
C GLN A 97 -1.35 -18.66 13.62
N ARG A 98 -2.51 -19.24 13.32
CA ARG A 98 -2.62 -20.67 12.98
C ARG A 98 -1.97 -21.00 11.64
N MET A 99 -2.13 -20.14 10.64
CA MET A 99 -1.50 -20.31 9.33
C MET A 99 0.04 -20.28 9.43
N VAL A 100 0.59 -19.30 10.16
CA VAL A 100 2.04 -19.19 10.41
C VAL A 100 2.55 -20.43 11.12
N GLY A 101 1.85 -20.92 12.16
CA GLY A 101 2.22 -22.16 12.85
C GLY A 101 2.24 -23.38 11.94
N ALA A 102 1.20 -23.55 11.11
CA ALA A 102 1.11 -24.65 10.15
C ALA A 102 2.23 -24.59 9.09
N LEU A 103 2.52 -23.41 8.55
CA LEU A 103 3.60 -23.19 7.59
C LEU A 103 4.98 -23.47 8.22
N LEU A 104 5.19 -23.03 9.47
CA LEU A 104 6.43 -23.29 10.19
C LEU A 104 6.68 -24.79 10.35
N ARG A 105 5.62 -25.54 10.70
CA ARG A 105 5.67 -27.00 10.79
C ARG A 105 6.03 -27.61 9.44
N GLN A 106 5.39 -27.16 8.37
CA GLN A 106 5.63 -27.63 7.01
C GLN A 106 7.10 -27.42 6.62
N GLU A 107 7.63 -26.20 6.78
CA GLU A 107 9.02 -25.88 6.43
C GLU A 107 10.02 -26.69 7.26
N ARG A 108 9.79 -26.84 8.57
CA ARG A 108 10.62 -27.70 9.41
C ARG A 108 10.63 -29.14 8.91
N THR A 109 9.45 -29.69 8.56
CA THR A 109 9.35 -31.06 8.05
C THR A 109 9.98 -31.23 6.67
N ASN A 110 9.86 -30.24 5.78
CA ASN A 110 10.51 -30.24 4.47
C ASN A 110 12.04 -30.30 4.58
N LYS A 111 12.59 -29.68 5.63
CA LYS A 111 14.01 -29.72 5.97
C LYS A 111 14.41 -30.95 6.79
N ASN A 112 13.49 -31.89 7.04
CA ASN A 112 13.67 -33.08 7.87
C ASN A 112 14.22 -32.80 9.28
N MET A 113 13.97 -31.60 9.82
CA MET A 113 14.45 -31.23 11.14
C MET A 113 13.47 -31.66 12.23
N SER A 114 13.98 -32.21 13.34
CA SER A 114 13.14 -32.54 14.49
C SER A 114 12.90 -31.31 15.37
N ILE A 115 11.80 -31.30 16.14
CA ILE A 115 11.55 -30.25 17.15
C ILE A 115 12.68 -30.18 18.19
N ARG A 116 13.29 -31.34 18.51
CA ARG A 116 14.44 -31.40 19.43
C ARG A 116 15.65 -30.67 18.89
N GLN A 117 15.92 -30.80 17.59
CA GLN A 117 17.03 -30.13 16.93
C GLN A 117 16.82 -28.61 16.91
N VAL A 118 15.65 -28.15 16.43
CA VAL A 118 15.30 -26.72 16.44
C VAL A 118 15.38 -26.14 17.85
N SER A 119 14.95 -26.89 18.86
CA SER A 119 15.03 -26.49 20.27
C SER A 119 16.46 -26.31 20.75
N ALA A 120 17.37 -27.22 20.39
CA ALA A 120 18.78 -27.14 20.77
C ALA A 120 19.48 -25.95 20.11
N ASP A 121 19.17 -25.68 18.84
CA ASP A 121 19.86 -24.65 18.06
C ASP A 121 19.33 -23.23 18.33
N THR A 122 18.03 -23.08 18.64
CA THR A 122 17.39 -21.78 18.91
C THR A 122 17.28 -21.42 20.39
N GLY A 123 17.46 -22.40 21.29
CA GLY A 123 17.19 -22.26 22.72
C GLY A 123 15.70 -22.21 23.10
N ILE A 124 14.79 -22.30 22.13
CA ILE A 124 13.34 -22.30 22.37
C ILE A 124 12.93 -23.70 22.84
N SER A 125 12.16 -23.81 23.93
CA SER A 125 11.76 -25.12 24.46
C SER A 125 10.89 -25.91 23.47
N GLN A 126 11.04 -27.24 23.46
CA GLN A 126 10.24 -28.11 22.58
C GLN A 126 8.72 -27.95 22.80
N ALA A 127 8.28 -27.71 24.04
CA ALA A 127 6.87 -27.46 24.36
C ALA A 127 6.37 -26.17 23.69
N LYS A 128 7.19 -25.12 23.71
CA LYS A 128 6.88 -23.83 23.09
C LYS A 128 6.84 -23.96 21.57
N LEU A 129 7.82 -24.62 20.95
CA LEU A 129 7.83 -24.93 19.51
C LEU A 129 6.59 -25.74 19.08
N LYS A 130 6.17 -26.75 19.85
CA LYS A 130 4.93 -27.50 19.58
C LYS A 130 3.70 -26.59 19.61
N SER A 131 3.59 -25.70 20.61
CA SER A 131 2.46 -24.77 20.71
C SER A 131 2.42 -23.76 19.56
N TYR A 132 3.58 -23.36 19.06
CA TYR A 132 3.74 -22.51 17.88
C TYR A 132 3.23 -23.20 16.62
N GLU A 133 3.70 -24.41 16.34
CA GLU A 133 3.29 -25.19 15.17
C GLU A 133 1.80 -25.57 15.15
N LEU A 134 1.16 -25.64 16.33
CA LEU A 134 -0.28 -25.88 16.46
C LEU A 134 -1.11 -24.59 16.41
N GLY A 135 -0.47 -23.41 16.34
CA GLY A 135 -1.16 -22.12 16.38
C GLY A 135 -1.82 -21.81 17.73
N GLN A 136 -1.47 -22.53 18.79
CA GLN A 136 -2.03 -22.37 20.14
C GLN A 136 -1.41 -21.20 20.89
N ARG A 137 -0.21 -20.77 20.48
CA ARG A 137 0.52 -19.67 21.09
C ARG A 137 1.10 -18.74 20.01
N PRO A 138 1.05 -17.41 20.20
CA PRO A 138 1.72 -16.47 19.32
C PRO A 138 3.24 -16.65 19.31
N ILE A 139 3.82 -16.63 18.11
CA ILE A 139 5.27 -16.63 17.91
C ILE A 139 5.71 -15.17 17.85
N SER A 140 6.67 -14.78 18.67
CA SER A 140 7.26 -13.45 18.55
C SER A 140 8.08 -13.35 17.27
N VAL A 141 8.16 -12.16 16.66
CA VAL A 141 8.93 -11.95 15.42
C VAL A 141 10.40 -12.38 15.59
N PRO A 142 11.13 -12.03 16.67
CA PRO A 142 12.53 -12.46 16.82
C PRO A 142 12.70 -13.98 16.98
N GLU A 143 11.75 -14.66 17.63
CA GLU A 143 11.78 -16.12 17.72
C GLU A 143 11.49 -16.77 16.37
N LEU A 144 10.54 -16.21 15.60
CA LEU A 144 10.29 -16.66 14.24
C LEU A 144 11.54 -16.48 13.38
N GLU A 145 12.16 -15.30 13.38
CA GLU A 145 13.41 -15.01 12.68
C GLU A 145 14.52 -16.02 13.02
N SER A 146 14.74 -16.28 14.32
CA SER A 146 15.74 -17.26 14.78
C SER A 146 15.48 -18.66 14.19
N ILE A 147 14.22 -19.11 14.18
CA ILE A 147 13.85 -20.41 13.59
C ILE A 147 14.03 -20.37 12.06
N LEU A 148 13.62 -19.29 11.39
CA LEU A 148 13.70 -19.18 9.93
C LEU A 148 15.13 -19.10 9.41
N VAL A 149 16.02 -18.42 10.13
CA VAL A 149 17.47 -18.42 9.85
C VAL A 149 18.01 -19.85 9.91
N LEU A 150 17.64 -20.61 10.94
CA LEU A 150 18.05 -22.02 11.06
C LEU A 150 17.50 -22.89 9.92
N LEU A 151 16.25 -22.68 9.50
CA LEU A 151 15.63 -23.41 8.39
C LEU A 151 16.14 -22.97 7.01
N GLY A 152 16.82 -21.81 6.92
CA GLY A 152 17.22 -21.19 5.67
C GLY A 152 16.01 -20.77 4.82
N VAL A 153 14.96 -20.25 5.46
CA VAL A 153 13.72 -19.81 4.80
C VAL A 153 13.58 -18.29 4.97
N PRO A 154 13.30 -17.53 3.91
CA PRO A 154 13.10 -16.08 4.01
C PRO A 154 11.80 -15.73 4.76
N MET A 155 11.83 -14.65 5.55
CA MET A 155 10.69 -14.16 6.34
C MET A 155 9.49 -13.80 5.46
N GLU A 156 9.76 -13.35 4.23
CA GLU A 156 8.77 -12.97 3.23
C GLU A 156 7.82 -14.12 2.87
N ASN A 157 8.25 -15.39 3.02
CA ASN A 157 7.40 -16.55 2.78
C ASN A 157 6.26 -16.67 3.81
N PHE A 158 6.39 -16.02 4.97
CA PHE A 158 5.40 -16.04 6.05
C PHE A 158 4.46 -14.82 6.02
N PHE A 159 4.71 -13.86 5.13
CA PHE A 159 3.84 -12.70 4.96
C PHE A 159 2.46 -13.08 4.44
N ASP A 160 1.51 -12.17 4.63
CA ASP A 160 0.20 -12.34 4.03
C ASP A 160 0.22 -12.15 2.52
N GLN A 161 -0.28 -13.14 1.79
CA GLN A 161 -0.34 -13.10 0.34
C GLN A 161 -1.76 -12.88 -0.19
N SER A 162 -2.80 -13.27 0.56
CA SER A 162 -4.18 -13.32 0.04
C SER A 162 -5.20 -12.58 0.88
N GLY A 163 -4.93 -12.40 2.19
CA GLY A 163 -5.81 -11.63 3.07
C GLY A 163 -5.76 -10.13 2.80
N PRO A 164 -6.66 -9.34 3.42
CA PRO A 164 -6.73 -7.90 3.21
C PRO A 164 -5.41 -7.18 3.59
N VAL A 165 -4.74 -7.65 4.64
CA VAL A 165 -3.40 -7.17 5.04
C VAL A 165 -2.37 -7.50 3.97
N GLY A 166 -2.43 -8.70 3.39
CA GLY A 166 -1.52 -9.14 2.34
C GLY A 166 -1.67 -8.36 1.03
N GLN A 167 -2.92 -8.11 0.61
CA GLN A 167 -3.20 -7.27 -0.54
C GLN A 167 -2.68 -5.84 -0.33
N TRP A 168 -2.85 -5.29 0.87
CA TRP A 168 -2.32 -3.98 1.24
C TRP A 168 -0.78 -3.95 1.20
N LEU A 169 -0.10 -4.92 1.83
CA LEU A 169 1.36 -5.04 1.81
C LEU A 169 1.91 -5.21 0.39
N ASN A 170 1.26 -6.03 -0.43
CA ASN A 170 1.63 -6.23 -1.83
C ASN A 170 1.48 -4.93 -2.64
N SER A 171 0.41 -4.16 -2.41
CA SER A 171 0.21 -2.87 -3.05
C SER A 171 1.29 -1.87 -2.66
N GLN A 172 1.66 -1.82 -1.38
CA GLN A 172 2.74 -0.96 -0.88
C GLN A 172 4.10 -1.34 -1.51
N ARG A 173 4.42 -2.64 -1.55
CA ARG A 173 5.65 -3.14 -2.17
C ARG A 173 5.68 -2.89 -3.68
N ALA A 174 4.55 -3.04 -4.36
CA ALA A 174 4.45 -2.75 -5.80
C ALA A 174 4.68 -1.27 -6.08
N MET A 175 4.13 -0.37 -5.24
CA MET A 175 4.38 1.07 -5.36
C MET A 175 5.85 1.40 -5.11
N GLN A 176 6.46 0.85 -4.07
CA GLN A 176 7.89 1.05 -3.80
C GLN A 176 8.76 0.62 -4.99
N LYS A 177 8.47 -0.55 -5.58
CA LYS A 177 9.19 -1.02 -6.78
C LYS A 177 8.99 -0.12 -7.99
N PHE A 178 7.81 0.49 -8.12
CA PHE A 178 7.53 1.44 -9.18
C PHE A 178 8.35 2.73 -8.97
N ASP A 179 8.42 3.23 -7.73
CA ASP A 179 9.20 4.42 -7.37
C ASP A 179 10.72 4.20 -7.55
N GLU A 180 11.19 2.95 -7.48
CA GLU A 180 12.59 2.56 -7.76
C GLU A 180 12.93 2.53 -9.26
N LEU A 181 11.94 2.59 -10.17
CA LEU A 181 12.20 2.63 -11.61
C LEU A 181 12.83 3.98 -12.02
N PRO A 182 13.63 4.01 -13.10
CA PRO A 182 14.07 5.26 -13.72
C PRO A 182 12.90 6.22 -14.05
N GLU A 183 13.09 7.53 -13.87
CA GLU A 183 12.03 8.54 -14.05
C GLU A 183 11.42 8.54 -15.47
N ASP A 184 12.22 8.23 -16.49
CA ASP A 184 11.78 8.08 -17.87
C ASP A 184 10.84 6.88 -18.05
N MET A 185 11.12 5.75 -17.41
CA MET A 185 10.24 4.59 -17.38
C MET A 185 8.94 4.87 -16.63
N GLN A 186 9.02 5.51 -15.46
CA GLN A 186 7.83 5.91 -14.69
C GLN A 186 6.93 6.81 -15.56
N SER A 187 7.52 7.84 -16.17
CA SER A 187 6.82 8.78 -17.06
C SER A 187 6.20 8.07 -18.27
N PHE A 188 6.93 7.13 -18.88
CA PHE A 188 6.43 6.36 -20.02
C PHE A 188 5.22 5.50 -19.63
N VAL A 189 5.28 4.79 -18.51
CA VAL A 189 4.20 3.90 -18.06
C VAL A 189 2.94 4.68 -17.66
N CYS A 190 3.09 5.87 -17.09
CA CYS A 190 1.96 6.69 -16.65
C CYS A 190 1.16 7.34 -17.80
N GLN A 191 1.66 7.33 -19.04
CA GLN A 191 0.95 7.90 -20.18
C GLN A 191 -0.07 6.90 -20.76
N PRO A 192 -1.38 7.23 -20.78
CA PRO A 192 -2.40 6.29 -21.29
C PRO A 192 -2.19 5.86 -22.74
N VAL A 193 -1.62 6.74 -23.57
CA VAL A 193 -1.28 6.46 -24.98
C VAL A 193 -0.23 5.35 -25.11
N ASN A 194 0.56 5.08 -24.06
CA ASN A 194 1.60 4.07 -24.10
C ASN A 194 1.11 2.65 -23.77
N ARG A 195 -0.16 2.50 -23.38
CA ARG A 195 -0.75 1.20 -23.05
C ARG A 195 -0.57 0.12 -24.14
N PRO A 196 -0.74 0.40 -25.45
CA PRO A 196 -0.50 -0.59 -26.49
C PRO A 196 0.95 -1.12 -26.52
N TYR A 197 1.94 -0.29 -26.21
CA TYR A 197 3.35 -0.71 -26.14
C TYR A 197 3.59 -1.63 -24.94
N LEU A 198 2.99 -1.31 -23.79
CA LEU A 198 3.07 -2.15 -22.59
C LEU A 198 2.40 -3.51 -22.84
N GLU A 199 1.22 -3.52 -23.45
CA GLU A 199 0.51 -4.76 -23.81
C GLU A 199 1.32 -5.60 -24.82
N LEU A 200 1.99 -4.96 -25.78
CA LEU A 200 2.90 -5.63 -26.71
C LEU A 200 4.10 -6.23 -25.97
N ALA A 201 4.75 -5.48 -25.08
CA ALA A 201 5.86 -5.96 -24.27
C ALA A 201 5.47 -7.17 -23.42
N MET A 202 4.29 -7.12 -22.78
CA MET A 202 3.73 -8.25 -22.03
C MET A 202 3.52 -9.48 -22.92
N LYS A 203 2.93 -9.31 -24.11
CA LYS A 203 2.76 -10.41 -25.07
C LYS A 203 4.09 -11.01 -25.45
N LEU A 204 5.07 -10.19 -25.83
CA LEU A 204 6.42 -10.65 -26.20
C LEU A 204 7.08 -11.43 -25.05
N SER A 205 7.01 -10.94 -23.81
CA SER A 205 7.61 -11.63 -22.65
C SER A 205 7.02 -13.02 -22.38
N SER A 206 5.79 -13.29 -22.83
CA SER A 206 5.11 -14.58 -22.65
C SER A 206 5.44 -15.61 -23.75
N MET A 207 6.12 -15.19 -24.83
CA MET A 207 6.43 -16.05 -25.96
C MET A 207 7.63 -16.97 -25.70
N SER A 208 7.68 -18.12 -26.39
CA SER A 208 8.88 -18.96 -26.38
C SER A 208 10.03 -18.28 -27.14
N ARG A 209 11.26 -18.70 -26.87
CA ARG A 209 12.46 -18.12 -27.49
C ARG A 209 12.45 -18.28 -29.01
N GLU A 210 11.93 -19.40 -29.51
CA GLU A 210 11.83 -19.70 -30.94
C GLU A 210 10.84 -18.75 -31.62
N LYS A 211 9.69 -18.49 -30.98
CA LYS A 211 8.69 -17.53 -31.50
C LYS A 211 9.23 -16.11 -31.52
N LEU A 212 9.92 -15.69 -30.46
CA LEU A 212 10.56 -14.36 -30.42
C LEU A 212 11.59 -14.18 -31.53
N ARG A 213 12.39 -15.23 -31.80
CA ARG A 213 13.40 -15.18 -32.86
C ARG A 213 12.77 -15.05 -34.24
N SER A 214 11.71 -15.81 -34.53
CA SER A 214 10.97 -15.70 -35.78
C SER A 214 10.34 -14.32 -35.98
N VAL A 215 9.80 -13.69 -34.92
CA VAL A 215 9.29 -12.32 -34.99
C VAL A 215 10.41 -11.33 -35.29
N ALA A 216 11.58 -11.49 -34.67
CA ALA A 216 12.74 -10.62 -34.91
C ALA A 216 13.29 -10.74 -36.34
N GLU A 217 13.38 -11.97 -36.87
CA GLU A 217 13.78 -12.24 -38.25
C GLU A 217 12.80 -11.61 -39.24
N GLY A 218 11.49 -11.77 -39.02
CA GLY A 218 10.47 -11.12 -39.86
C GLY A 218 10.50 -9.59 -39.81
N LEU A 219 10.87 -8.97 -38.68
CA LEU A 219 11.04 -7.52 -38.59
C LEU A 219 12.30 -7.02 -39.33
N LEU A 220 13.39 -7.79 -39.31
CA LEU A 220 14.61 -7.49 -40.08
C LEU A 220 14.34 -7.54 -41.59
N ASP A 221 13.60 -8.54 -42.05
CA ASP A 221 13.27 -8.69 -43.47
C ASP A 221 12.37 -7.57 -44.02
N ILE A 222 11.57 -6.90 -43.17
CA ILE A 222 10.71 -5.77 -43.57
C ILE A 222 11.45 -4.42 -43.50
N THR A 223 12.60 -4.37 -42.81
CA THR A 223 13.36 -3.13 -42.60
C THR A 223 14.62 -3.02 -43.46
N LEU A 224 14.92 -4.05 -44.28
CA LEU A 224 15.99 -4.10 -45.29
C LEU A 224 15.42 -3.90 -46.70
#